data_AF-B4WWM0-F1
#
_entry.id   AF-B4WWM0-F1
#
_cell.length_a   1.000
_cell.length_b   1.000
_cell.length_c   1.000
_cell.angle_alpha   90.00
_cell.angle_beta   90.00
_cell.angle_gamma   90.00
#
_symmetry.space_group_name_H-M   'P 1'
#
loop_
_entity.id
_entity.type
_entity.pdbx_description
1 polymer ?
#
loop_
_entity_poly.entity_id
_entity_poly.type
_entity_poly.pdbx_seq_one_letter_code
_entity_poly.pdbx_strand_id
1 'polypeptide(L)' 'MIMVAPEVLDMAPERRQAFERNEKAVHEPRQGNERSEKEQGCCHHKRKSKLFYTAEGNKMFPSARPWMISH' A
#
# COMPACT_ATOMS: atom_id res chain seq x y z
N MET A 1 28.77 -25.76 0.07
CA MET A 1 29.00 -24.87 1.22
C MET A 1 27.86 -23.88 1.27
N ILE A 2 27.02 -23.92 2.30
CA ILE A 2 25.92 -22.94 2.46
C ILE A 2 26.52 -21.75 3.21
N MET A 3 26.53 -20.59 2.57
CA MET A 3 26.98 -19.33 3.20
C MET A 3 25.74 -18.56 3.65
N VAL A 4 25.67 -18.23 4.93
CA VAL A 4 24.60 -17.42 5.52
C VAL A 4 25.14 -16.02 5.76
N ALA A 5 24.38 -14.99 5.40
CA ALA A 5 24.78 -13.61 5.60
C ALA A 5 24.94 -13.30 7.10
N PRO A 6 25.97 -12.52 7.50
CA PRO A 6 26.23 -12.22 8.91
C PRO A 6 25.06 -11.47 9.58
N GLU A 7 24.35 -10.64 8.83
CA GLU A 7 23.15 -9.93 9.34
C GLU A 7 22.00 -10.88 9.68
N VAL A 8 21.92 -12.04 9.01
CA VAL A 8 20.92 -13.06 9.34
C VAL A 8 21.28 -13.73 10.65
N LEU A 9 22.58 -13.85 10.98
CA LEU A 9 23.07 -14.43 12.23
C LEU A 9 22.87 -13.48 13.43
N ASP A 10 22.99 -12.17 13.21
CA ASP A 10 22.75 -11.13 14.24
C ASP A 10 21.28 -10.73 14.40
N MET A 11 20.39 -11.35 13.61
CA MET A 11 18.97 -11.02 13.64
C MET A 11 18.31 -11.40 14.99
N ALA A 12 17.57 -10.45 15.57
CA ALA A 12 16.77 -10.66 16.77
C ALA A 12 15.79 -11.85 16.63
N PRO A 13 15.61 -12.67 17.68
CA PRO A 13 14.80 -13.89 17.62
C PRO A 13 13.32 -13.62 17.29
N GLU A 14 12.77 -12.51 17.78
CA GLU A 14 11.39 -12.09 17.50
C GLU A 14 11.16 -11.84 16.00
N ARG A 15 12.14 -11.23 15.33
CA ARG A 15 12.09 -10.93 13.90
C ARG A 15 12.19 -12.20 13.06
N ARG A 16 13.03 -13.17 13.47
CA ARG A 16 13.06 -14.50 12.82
C ARG A 16 11.73 -15.23 12.94
N GLN A 17 11.13 -15.25 14.13
CA GLN A 17 9.82 -15.88 14.34
C GLN A 17 8.70 -15.20 13.54
N ALA A 18 8.75 -13.87 13.38
CA ALA A 18 7.80 -13.15 12.54
C ALA A 18 7.91 -13.57 11.07
N PHE A 19 9.13 -13.70 10.53
CA PHE A 19 9.33 -14.17 9.16
C PHE A 19 8.85 -15.61 8.98
N GLU A 20 9.20 -16.51 9.90
CA GLU A 20 8.77 -17.91 9.82
C GLU A 20 7.23 -18.04 9.85
N ARG A 21 6.55 -17.24 10.70
CA ARG A 21 5.08 -17.19 10.72
C ARG A 21 4.50 -16.66 9.41
N ASN A 22 5.11 -15.62 8.83
CA ASN A 22 4.66 -15.06 7.56
C ASN A 22 4.84 -16.07 6.42
N GLU A 23 5.97 -16.77 6.36
CA GLU A 23 6.25 -17.81 5.36
C GLU A 23 5.25 -18.97 5.44
N LYS A 24 4.92 -19.42 6.66
CA LYS A 24 3.87 -20.43 6.88
C LYS A 24 2.49 -19.92 6.43
N ALA A 25 2.13 -18.70 6.81
CA ALA A 25 0.82 -18.11 6.50
C ALA A 25 0.61 -17.80 5.01
N VAL A 26 1.67 -17.72 4.19
CA VAL A 26 1.56 -17.53 2.74
C VAL A 26 0.82 -18.69 2.06
N HIS A 27 0.99 -19.91 2.58
CA HIS A 27 0.43 -21.11 1.98
C HIS A 27 -0.90 -21.56 2.59
N GLU A 28 -1.40 -20.84 3.60
CA GLU A 28 -2.63 -21.20 4.31
C GLU A 28 -3.83 -20.41 3.76
N PRO A 29 -5.02 -21.05 3.63
CA PRO A 29 -6.23 -20.35 3.26
C PRO A 29 -6.59 -19.35 4.36
N ARG A 30 -6.62 -18.07 3.98
CA ARG A 30 -6.93 -16.97 4.90
C ARG A 30 -8.43 -17.01 5.21
N GLN A 31 -8.78 -17.32 6.45
CA GLN A 31 -10.15 -17.20 6.92
C GLN A 31 -10.41 -15.75 7.34
N GLY A 32 -10.97 -14.96 6.42
CA GLY A 32 -11.44 -13.61 6.71
C GLY A 32 -12.86 -13.64 7.30
N ASN A 33 -13.15 -12.71 8.20
CA ASN A 33 -14.53 -12.26 8.43
C ASN A 33 -14.87 -11.18 7.38
N GLU A 34 -16.16 -10.86 7.17
CA GLU A 34 -16.61 -9.81 6.23
C GLU A 34 -15.90 -8.46 6.40
N ARG A 35 -15.29 -8.22 7.57
CA ARG A 35 -14.56 -7.00 7.91
C ARG A 35 -13.11 -7.03 7.39
N SER A 36 -12.42 -8.16 7.54
CA SER A 36 -11.06 -8.40 7.08
C SER A 36 -10.94 -8.36 5.55
N GLU A 37 -11.96 -8.88 4.84
CA GLU A 37 -11.98 -8.86 3.37
C GLU A 37 -12.07 -7.43 2.77
N LYS A 38 -12.69 -6.50 3.50
CA LYS A 38 -12.81 -5.09 3.08
C LYS A 38 -11.55 -4.26 3.36
N GLU A 39 -10.67 -4.72 4.26
CA GLU A 39 -9.43 -4.04 4.64
C GLU A 39 -8.19 -4.51 3.86
N GLN A 40 -8.35 -5.49 2.96
CA GLN A 40 -7.22 -6.03 2.20
C GLN A 40 -6.90 -5.14 0.98
N GLY A 41 -5.98 -4.21 1.20
CA GLY A 41 -5.14 -3.62 0.16
C GLY A 41 -5.82 -2.51 -0.65
N CYS A 42 -5.16 -1.34 -0.67
CA CYS A 42 -5.32 -0.27 -1.66
C CYS A 42 -6.75 -0.07 -2.20
N CYS A 43 -7.76 -0.12 -1.32
CA CYS A 43 -9.12 0.29 -1.64
C CYS A 43 -9.08 1.81 -1.83
N HIS A 44 -8.61 2.22 -3.01
CA HIS A 44 -8.84 3.49 -3.63
C HIS A 44 -10.35 3.72 -3.60
N HIS A 45 -10.83 4.30 -2.51
CA HIS A 45 -11.99 5.16 -2.60
C HIS A 45 -11.55 6.19 -3.64
N LYS A 46 -12.02 6.04 -4.89
CA LYS A 46 -11.69 6.96 -5.99
C LYS A 46 -12.08 8.34 -5.49
N ARG A 47 -11.11 9.07 -4.96
CA ARG A 47 -11.31 10.46 -4.56
C ARG A 47 -11.71 11.16 -5.84
N LYS A 48 -12.92 11.74 -5.85
CA LYS A 48 -13.41 12.46 -7.01
C LYS A 48 -12.37 13.52 -7.36
N SER A 49 -11.93 13.52 -8.63
CA SER A 49 -11.02 14.55 -9.11
C SER A 49 -11.70 15.90 -8.96
N LYS A 50 -10.98 16.89 -8.42
CA LYS A 50 -11.45 18.29 -8.30
C LYS A 50 -11.25 19.09 -9.61
N LEU A 51 -10.96 18.38 -10.71
CA LEU A 51 -10.72 18.96 -12.03
C LEU A 51 -12.04 19.30 -12.72
N PHE A 52 -12.13 20.53 -13.21
CA PHE A 52 -13.20 21.00 -14.09
C PHE A 52 -12.65 21.29 -15.48
N TYR A 53 -13.48 21.08 -16.50
CA TYR A 53 -13.18 21.43 -17.88
C TYR A 53 -14.04 22.62 -18.31
N THR A 54 -13.44 23.60 -18.97
CA THR A 54 -14.18 24.71 -19.61
C THR A 54 -14.78 24.25 -20.95
N ALA A 55 -15.71 25.02 -21.53
CA ALA A 55 -16.26 24.74 -22.87
C ALA A 55 -15.15 24.63 -23.94
N GLU A 56 -14.10 25.45 -23.81
CA GLU A 56 -12.90 25.42 -24.65
C GLU A 56 -11.93 24.24 -24.34
N GLY A 57 -12.26 23.35 -23.39
CA GLY A 57 -11.44 22.19 -23.04
C GLY A 57 -10.30 22.44 -22.04
N ASN A 58 -10.14 23.67 -21.52
CA ASN A 58 -9.09 23.99 -20.54
C ASN A 58 -9.37 23.36 -19.17
N LYS A 59 -8.30 22.97 -18.48
CA LYS A 59 -8.34 22.41 -17.12
C LYS A 59 -8.39 23.52 -16.08
N MET A 60 -9.35 23.45 -15.15
CA MET A 60 -9.53 24.45 -14.09
C MET A 60 -9.77 23.78 -12.74
N PHE A 61 -9.20 24.36 -11.68
CA PHE A 61 -9.32 23.88 -10.30
C PHE A 61 -9.80 25.01 -9.37
N PRO A 62 -11.12 25.23 -9.19
CA PRO A 62 -11.67 26.40 -8.49
C PRO A 62 -11.19 26.57 -7.04
N SER A 63 -10.88 25.46 -6.37
CA SER A 63 -10.47 25.43 -4.97
C SER A 63 -8.95 25.35 -4.77
N ALA A 64 -8.16 25.31 -5.86
CA ALA A 64 -6.70 25.25 -5.79
C ALA A 64 -6.06 26.58 -6.22
N ARG A 65 -4.98 26.97 -5.53
CA ARG A 65 -4.14 28.12 -5.89
C ARG A 65 -3.09 27.67 -6.93
N PRO A 66 -2.57 28.57 -7.77
CA PRO A 66 -1.66 28.20 -8.86
C PRO A 66 -0.44 27.36 -8.45
N TRP A 67 0.18 27.66 -7.30
CA TRP A 67 1.33 26.91 -6.78
C TRP A 67 0.99 25.51 -6.25
N MET A 68 -0.30 25.19 -6.06
CA MET A 68 -0.76 23.86 -5.64
C MET A 68 -0.98 22.90 -6.82
N ILE A 69 -0.87 23.40 -8.05
CA ILE A 69 -1.07 22.63 -9.27
C ILE A 69 0.33 22.42 -9.86
N SER A 70 0.72 21.17 -10.10
CA SER A 70 2.00 20.89 -10.77
C SER A 70 1.97 21.49 -12.18
N HIS A 71 3.05 22.17 -12.57
CA HIS A 71 3.28 22.58 -13.97
C HIS A 71 3.51 21.37 -14.88
#